data_AF-A0A1Y2JPC6-F1
#
_entry.id   AF-A0A1Y2JPC6-F1
#
_cell.length_a   1.000
_cell.length_b   1.000
_cell.length_c   1.000
_cell.angle_alpha   90.00
_cell.angle_beta   90.00
_cell.angle_gamma   90.00
#
_symmetry.space_group_name_H-M   'P 1'
#
loop_
_entity.id
_entity.type
_entity.pdbx_description
1 polymer ?
#
loop_
_entity_poly.entity_id
_entity_poly.type
_entity_poly.pdbx_seq_one_letter_code
_entity_poly.pdbx_strand_id
1 'polypeptide(L)'
;MTNELDDDPLDLIELRRQITALRSQHSDNLPVTAILNSFLVKIAFLSEPKDTAHARYRQSEFARMLRTVKEMVSRSRSTKPSDVVKRPK
;
A
#
# COMPACT_ATOMS: atom_id res chain seq x y z
N MET A 1 -13.95 11.22 6.31
CA MET A 1 -14.47 10.03 5.61
C MET A 1 -13.61 8.86 6.03
N THR A 2 -14.03 8.20 7.10
CA THR A 2 -13.43 6.96 7.60
C THR A 2 -13.96 5.84 6.71
N ASN A 3 -13.13 5.32 5.82
CA ASN A 3 -13.45 4.11 5.08
C ASN A 3 -13.33 2.95 6.07
N GLU A 4 -14.35 2.75 6.90
CA GLU A 4 -14.61 1.44 7.47
C GLU A 4 -14.88 0.52 6.27
N LEU A 5 -14.05 -0.52 6.15
CA LEU A 5 -14.28 -1.60 5.20
C LEU A 5 -15.47 -2.37 5.77
N ASP A 6 -16.68 -1.90 5.47
CA ASP A 6 -17.92 -2.63 5.67
C ASP A 6 -17.76 -4.06 5.14
N ASP A 7 -18.47 -5.00 5.76
CA ASP A 7 -18.51 -6.46 5.50
C ASP A 7 -18.98 -6.85 4.07
N ASP A 8 -18.74 -5.99 3.07
CA ASP A 8 -18.91 -6.28 1.66
C ASP A 8 -17.95 -7.40 1.23
N PRO A 9 -18.41 -8.34 0.37
CA PRO A 9 -17.55 -9.36 -0.18
C PRO A 9 -16.36 -8.69 -0.84
N LEU A 10 -15.16 -9.14 -0.46
CA LEU A 10 -13.90 -8.55 -0.88
C LEU A 10 -13.84 -8.40 -2.42
N ASP A 11 -14.10 -7.21 -2.92
CA ASP A 11 -14.02 -6.92 -4.34
C ASP A 11 -12.53 -6.83 -4.75
N LEU A 12 -12.04 -7.90 -5.36
CA LEU A 12 -10.67 -8.00 -5.84
C LEU A 12 -10.38 -6.98 -6.95
N ILE A 13 -11.40 -6.58 -7.72
CA ILE A 13 -11.26 -5.56 -8.76
C ILE A 13 -11.01 -4.20 -8.10
N GLU A 14 -11.80 -3.86 -7.08
CA GLU A 14 -11.63 -2.60 -6.35
C GLU A 14 -10.29 -2.57 -5.58
N LEU A 15 -9.88 -3.67 -4.95
CA LEU A 15 -8.53 -3.77 -4.36
C LEU A 15 -7.42 -3.53 -5.40
N ARG A 16 -7.52 -4.17 -6.56
CA ARG A 16 -6.54 -4.01 -7.65
C ARG A 16 -6.50 -2.56 -8.15
N ARG A 17 -7.65 -1.89 -8.21
CA ARG A 17 -7.78 -0.49 -8.57
C ARG A 17 -7.11 0.42 -7.55
N GLN A 18 -7.34 0.20 -6.25
CA GLN A 18 -6.70 0.97 -5.18
C GLN A 18 -5.17 0.83 -5.19
N ILE A 19 -4.65 -0.39 -5.40
CA ILE A 19 -3.20 -0.61 -5.47
C ILE A 19 -2.61 0.08 -6.70
N THR A 20 -3.30 0.04 -7.84
CA THR A 20 -2.87 0.72 -9.06
C THR A 20 -2.84 2.24 -8.87
N ALA A 21 -3.84 2.81 -8.20
CA ALA A 21 -3.87 4.23 -7.85
C ALA A 21 -2.72 4.61 -6.93
N LEU A 22 -2.45 3.83 -5.87
CA LEU A 22 -1.31 4.05 -4.97
C LEU A 22 0.03 3.98 -5.71
N ARG A 23 0.18 3.02 -6.64
CA ARG A 23 1.38 2.91 -7.47
C ARG A 23 1.58 4.15 -8.33
N SER A 24 0.50 4.69 -8.91
CA SER A 24 0.56 5.92 -9.70
C SER A 24 0.98 7.12 -8.85
N GLN A 25 0.47 7.23 -7.61
CA GLN A 25 0.81 8.31 -6.67
C GLN A 25 2.26 8.26 -6.19
N HIS A 26 2.88 7.08 -6.18
CA HIS A 26 4.24 6.85 -5.70
C HIS A 26 5.18 6.38 -6.82
N SER A 27 4.89 6.72 -8.07
CA SER A 27 5.61 6.21 -9.26
C SER A 27 7.12 6.48 -9.24
N ASP A 28 7.53 7.55 -8.58
CA ASP A 28 8.89 8.03 -8.34
C ASP A 28 9.57 7.38 -7.11
N ASN A 29 8.81 6.69 -6.25
CA ASN A 29 9.34 6.00 -5.08
C ASN A 29 9.52 4.50 -5.37
N LEU A 30 10.70 4.15 -5.88
CA LEU A 30 11.06 2.76 -6.26
C LEU A 30 10.83 1.72 -5.14
N PRO A 31 11.20 1.97 -3.87
CA PRO A 31 10.88 1.06 -2.78
C PRO A 31 9.37 0.82 -2.57
N VAL A 32 8.57 1.88 -2.64
CA VAL A 32 7.10 1.77 -2.47
C VAL A 32 6.47 1.04 -3.66
N THR A 33 6.88 1.36 -4.89
CA THR A 33 6.38 0.67 -6.09
C THR A 33 6.76 -0.81 -6.13
N ALA A 34 7.94 -1.20 -5.65
CA ALA A 34 8.35 -2.61 -5.56
C ALA A 34 7.41 -3.43 -4.66
N ILE A 35 7.02 -2.88 -3.50
CA ILE A 35 6.09 -3.55 -2.58
C ILE A 35 4.69 -3.64 -3.16
N LEU A 36 4.19 -2.55 -3.75
CA LEU A 36 2.87 -2.53 -4.40
C LEU A 36 2.82 -3.55 -5.55
N ASN A 37 3.88 -3.67 -6.35
CA ASN A 37 3.97 -4.66 -7.42
C ASN A 37 4.03 -6.10 -6.90
N SER A 38 4.80 -6.37 -5.84
CA SER A 38 4.84 -7.68 -5.19
C SER A 38 3.46 -8.10 -4.68
N PHE A 39 2.70 -7.14 -4.14
CA PHE A 39 1.34 -7.39 -3.68
C PHE A 39 0.35 -7.62 -4.84
N LEU A 40 0.44 -6.84 -5.93
CA LEU A 40 -0.35 -7.08 -7.16
C LEU A 40 -0.16 -8.50 -7.70
N VAL A 41 1.09 -8.96 -7.73
CA VAL A 41 1.44 -10.33 -8.13
C VAL A 41 0.76 -11.33 -7.20
N LYS A 42 0.93 -11.18 -5.87
CA LYS A 42 0.32 -12.08 -4.88
C LYS A 42 -1.21 -12.17 -5.02
N ILE A 43 -1.91 -11.06 -5.26
CA ILE A 43 -3.38 -11.09 -5.43
C ILE A 43 -3.81 -11.63 -6.79
N ALA A 44 -3.02 -11.40 -7.85
CA ALA A 44 -3.33 -11.91 -9.19
C ALA A 44 -3.27 -13.45 -9.25
N PHE A 45 -2.46 -14.07 -8.38
CA PHE A 45 -2.36 -15.52 -8.25
C PHE A 45 -3.39 -16.14 -7.29
N LEU A 46 -4.12 -15.33 -6.53
CA LEU A 46 -5.15 -15.80 -5.61
C LEU A 46 -6.52 -15.70 -6.30
N SER A 47 -7.02 -16.84 -6.79
CA SER A 47 -8.41 -17.00 -7.25
C SER A 47 -9.43 -16.41 -6.25
N GLU A 48 -10.66 -16.14 -6.68
CA GLU A 48 -11.74 -15.63 -5.83
C GLU A 48 -11.80 -16.32 -4.45
N PRO A 49 -12.15 -15.59 -3.37
CA PRO A 49 -12.25 -16.17 -2.04
C PRO A 49 -13.23 -17.32 -2.05
N LYS A 50 -12.72 -18.53 -1.80
CA LYS A 50 -13.53 -19.75 -1.69
C LYS A 50 -14.42 -19.75 -0.45
N ASP A 51 -14.03 -18.97 0.56
CA ASP A 51 -14.74 -18.84 1.84
C ASP A 51 -14.47 -17.48 2.50
N THR A 52 -15.28 -17.18 3.52
CA THR A 52 -15.24 -15.92 4.28
C THR A 52 -13.94 -15.75 5.07
N ALA A 53 -13.31 -16.84 5.51
CA ALA A 53 -12.04 -16.78 6.23
C ALA A 53 -10.89 -16.35 5.30
N HIS A 54 -10.91 -16.83 4.06
CA HIS A 54 -9.98 -16.47 3.00
C HIS A 54 -10.17 -15.02 2.54
N ALA A 55 -11.41 -14.51 2.53
CA ALA A 55 -11.69 -13.10 2.29
C ALA A 55 -11.11 -12.21 3.41
N ARG A 56 -11.36 -12.57 4.68
CA ARG A 56 -10.82 -11.85 5.86
C ARG A 56 -9.29 -11.87 5.92
N TYR A 57 -8.68 -13.02 5.62
CA TYR A 57 -7.22 -13.14 5.54
C TYR A 57 -6.64 -12.17 4.50
N ARG A 58 -7.27 -12.07 3.32
CA ARG A 58 -6.86 -11.13 2.28
C ARG A 58 -7.02 -9.68 2.68
N GLN A 59 -8.15 -9.31 3.30
CA GLN A 59 -8.34 -7.96 3.84
C GLN A 59 -7.25 -7.60 4.86
N SER A 60 -6.88 -8.56 5.73
CA SER A 60 -5.83 -8.37 6.74
C SER A 60 -4.45 -8.15 6.10
N GLU A 61 -4.09 -8.95 5.10
CA GLU A 61 -2.83 -8.77 4.36
C GLU A 61 -2.80 -7.44 3.58
N PHE A 62 -3.94 -7.01 3.02
CA PHE A 62 -4.07 -5.72 2.38
C PHE A 62 -3.88 -4.55 3.36
N ALA A 63 -4.55 -4.60 4.52
CA ALA A 63 -4.40 -3.61 5.58
C ALA A 63 -2.94 -3.52 6.08
N ARG A 64 -2.27 -4.68 6.21
CA ARG A 64 -0.85 -4.75 6.57
C ARG A 64 0.05 -4.08 5.52
N MET A 65 -0.19 -4.35 4.23
CA MET A 65 0.54 -3.70 3.14
C MET A 65 0.36 -2.17 3.17
N LEU A 66 -0.88 -1.68 3.33
CA LEU A 66 -1.15 -0.25 3.43
C LEU A 66 -0.38 0.40 4.58
N ARG A 67 -0.29 -0.28 5.73
CA ARG A 67 0.48 0.19 6.88
C ARG A 67 1.97 0.31 6.54
N THR A 68 2.55 -0.72 5.91
CA THR A 68 3.96 -0.70 5.48
C THR A 68 4.24 0.43 4.49
N VAL A 69 3.39 0.62 3.49
CA VAL A 69 3.52 1.74 2.53
C VAL A 69 3.47 3.08 3.25
N LYS A 70 2.51 3.27 4.17
CA LYS A 70 2.38 4.50 4.96
C LYS A 70 3.62 4.77 5.83
N GLU A 71 4.18 3.74 6.45
CA GLU A 71 5.42 3.85 7.24
C GLU A 71 6.62 4.24 6.37
N MET A 72 6.76 3.64 5.19
CA MET A 72 7.84 3.96 4.26
C MET A 72 7.74 5.38 3.72
N VAL A 73 6.53 5.80 3.33
CA VAL A 73 6.27 7.18 2.88
C VAL A 73 6.55 8.20 4.01
N SER A 74 6.18 7.86 5.25
CA SER A 74 6.47 8.70 6.42
C SER A 74 7.97 8.82 6.68
N ARG A 75 8.71 7.70 6.60
CA ARG A 75 10.18 7.69 6.76
C ARG A 75 10.88 8.47 5.65
N SER A 76 10.48 8.31 4.39
CA SER A 76 11.08 9.04 3.27
C SER A 76 10.83 10.55 3.34
N ARG A 77 9.72 10.98 3.94
CA ARG A 77 9.46 12.41 4.21
C ARG A 77 10.30 12.96 5.36
N SER A 78 10.61 12.13 6.37
CA SER A 78 11.45 12.50 7.50
C SER A 78 12.92 12.69 7.12
N THR A 79 13.37 12.08 6.03
CA THR A 79 14.74 12.20 5.52
C THR A 79 14.94 13.36 4.53
N LYS A 80 14.00 14.32 4.42
CA LYS A 80 14.34 15.59 3.77
C LYS A 80 15.53 16.19 4.53
N PRO A 81 16.71 16.33 3.90
CA PRO A 81 17.81 17.01 4.54
C PRO A 81 17.41 18.48 4.60
N SER A 82 17.09 18.98 5.79
CA SER A 82 17.24 20.41 6.08
C SER A 82 18.72 20.73 6.08
N ASP A 83 19.37 20.62 4.92
CA ASP A 83 20.75 21.06 4.72
C ASP A 83 20.70 22.55 4.33
N VAL A 84 20.44 23.37 5.34
CA VAL A 84 20.92 24.76 5.38
C VAL A 84 21.64 24.91 6.72
N VAL A 85 22.69 24.11 6.91
CA VAL A 85 23.72 24.44 7.91
C VAL A 85 24.54 25.58 7.31
N LYS A 86 24.21 26.80 7.71
CA LYS A 86 25.03 27.99 7.47
C LYS A 86 26.46 27.71 7.93
N ARG A 87 27.39 27.63 6.98
CA ARG A 87 28.84 27.66 7.25
C ARG A 87 29.21 29.05 7.82
N PRO A 88 29.96 29.13 8.92
CA PRO A 88 30.56 30.39 9.34
C PRO A 88 31.91 30.60 8.64
N LYS A 89 32.16 31.83 8.19
CA LYS A 89 33.51 32.39 8.05
C LYS A 89 33.47 33.87 8.38
#